data_AF-B3T6C5-F1
#
_entry.id   AF-B3T6C5-F1
#
_cell.length_a   1.000
_cell.length_b   1.000
_cell.length_c   1.000
_cell.angle_alpha   90.00
_cell.angle_beta   90.00
_cell.angle_gamma   90.00
#
_symmetry.space_group_name_H-M   'P 1'
#
loop_
_entity.id
_entity.type
_entity.pdbx_description
1 polymer ?
#
loop_
_entity_poly.entity_id
_entity_poly.type
_entity_poly.pdbx_seq_one_letter_code
_entity_poly.pdbx_strand_id
1 'polypeptide(L)'
;NVPSATLEGLARDNNHPLGETYHTQAAVRFGDHVAKLSLAPKSQSVRDLTGRDLEDVQYSTMRDVIGDFFRANGTEYELRAQLCTDLETMPVEDAAVLWEEEKSPHRAIATLRFDSQDPYSPPRQVFGDDVLSFNPWNGVEAHRPLGGIMRIRRAAYERSSTYRHAQNDRPRTEPQALSDIPD
;
A
#
# COMPACT_ATOMS: atom_id res chain seq x y z
N ASN A 1 15.77 -24.11 -10.12
CA ASN A 1 14.50 -23.83 -9.43
C ASN A 1 14.56 -22.44 -8.84
N VAL A 2 14.35 -21.42 -9.67
CA VAL A 2 14.18 -20.04 -9.18
C VAL A 2 12.72 -19.95 -8.77
N PRO A 3 12.39 -19.68 -7.49
CA PRO A 3 11.01 -19.41 -7.11
C PRO A 3 10.54 -18.23 -7.94
N SER A 4 9.45 -18.40 -8.69
CA SER A 4 8.84 -17.27 -9.37
C SER A 4 8.42 -16.25 -8.32
N ALA A 5 8.79 -14.98 -8.51
CA ALA A 5 8.33 -13.86 -7.68
C ALA A 5 6.79 -13.81 -7.52
N THR A 6 6.04 -14.49 -8.41
CA THR A 6 4.59 -14.68 -8.32
C THR A 6 4.15 -15.53 -7.12
N LEU A 7 4.96 -16.50 -6.65
CA LEU A 7 4.66 -17.36 -5.50
C LEU A 7 5.09 -16.72 -4.17
N GLU A 8 6.10 -15.86 -4.18
CA GLU A 8 6.52 -15.09 -2.99
C GLU A 8 5.74 -13.78 -2.81
N GLY A 9 5.17 -13.24 -3.89
CA GLY A 9 4.37 -12.01 -3.89
C GLY A 9 2.88 -12.19 -3.62
N LEU A 10 2.38 -13.42 -3.66
CA LEU A 10 1.12 -13.77 -2.98
C LEU A 10 1.49 -13.89 -1.51
N ALA A 11 0.87 -13.07 -0.66
CA ALA A 11 1.09 -13.04 0.77
C ALA A 11 1.35 -14.46 1.31
N ARG A 12 2.41 -14.65 2.12
CA ARG A 12 2.53 -15.85 2.94
C ARG A 12 1.19 -15.98 3.67
N ASP A 13 0.45 -17.05 3.38
CA ASP A 13 -1.03 -17.03 3.29
C ASP A 13 -1.75 -16.52 4.55
N ASN A 14 -1.09 -16.41 5.72
CA ASN A 14 -1.69 -15.90 6.94
C ASN A 14 -0.76 -15.00 7.79
N ASN A 15 0.32 -14.44 7.24
CA ASN A 15 1.18 -13.55 8.03
C ASN A 15 0.43 -12.33 8.60
N HIS A 16 0.83 -11.89 9.79
CA HIS A 16 0.26 -10.73 10.45
C HIS A 16 0.46 -9.47 9.59
N PRO A 17 -0.61 -8.82 9.10
CA PRO A 17 -0.52 -7.80 8.06
C PRO A 17 0.32 -6.59 8.47
N LEU A 18 0.23 -6.16 9.74
CA LEU A 18 1.03 -5.05 10.25
C LEU A 18 2.54 -5.29 10.25
N GLY A 19 3.00 -6.54 10.19
CA GLY A 19 4.40 -6.92 10.13
C GLY A 19 4.97 -7.03 8.72
N GLU A 20 4.15 -6.83 7.69
CA GLU A 20 4.54 -6.99 6.29
C GLU A 20 5.18 -5.73 5.69
N THR A 21 5.98 -5.93 4.63
CA THR A 21 6.43 -4.83 3.77
C THR A 21 5.54 -4.73 2.55
N TYR A 22 4.96 -3.56 2.31
CA TYR A 22 4.11 -3.29 1.15
C TYR A 22 4.92 -2.63 0.04
N HIS A 23 4.63 -2.96 -1.22
CA HIS A 23 5.38 -2.46 -2.38
C HIS A 23 4.45 -1.84 -3.42
N THR A 24 4.91 -0.81 -4.14
CA THR A 24 4.18 -0.29 -5.31
C THR A 24 4.13 -1.29 -6.47
N GLN A 25 5.07 -2.24 -6.47
CA GLN A 25 5.37 -3.22 -7.53
C GLN A 25 5.76 -2.57 -8.87
N ALA A 26 4.88 -1.76 -9.44
CA ALA A 26 5.15 -0.95 -10.61
C ALA A 26 6.03 0.26 -10.28
N ALA A 27 6.78 0.70 -11.28
CA ALA A 27 7.62 1.88 -11.20
C ALA A 27 6.80 3.18 -11.31
N VAL A 28 7.34 4.24 -10.71
CA VAL A 28 6.82 5.61 -10.78
C VAL A 28 7.93 6.55 -11.23
N ARG A 29 7.56 7.72 -11.77
CA ARG A 29 8.48 8.86 -11.77
C ARG A 29 8.84 9.20 -10.33
N PHE A 30 10.04 9.71 -10.13
CA PHE A 30 10.52 10.16 -8.83
C PHE A 30 11.39 11.40 -9.03
N GLY A 31 10.75 12.53 -9.29
CA GLY A 31 11.41 13.74 -9.77
C GLY A 31 12.08 13.47 -11.11
N ASP A 32 13.40 13.60 -11.16
CA ASP A 32 14.22 13.29 -12.34
C ASP A 32 14.48 11.78 -12.52
N HIS A 33 14.21 10.98 -11.50
CA HIS A 33 14.48 9.55 -11.48
C HIS A 33 13.23 8.69 -11.76
N VAL A 34 13.44 7.38 -11.81
CA VAL A 34 12.41 6.35 -11.79
C VAL A 34 12.63 5.50 -10.55
N ALA A 35 11.57 5.12 -9.85
CA ALA A 35 11.67 4.34 -8.62
C ALA A 35 10.57 3.30 -8.46
N LYS A 36 10.85 2.27 -7.67
CA LYS A 36 9.83 1.46 -6.97
C LYS A 36 9.86 1.86 -5.49
N LEU A 37 8.69 1.96 -4.87
CA LEU A 37 8.58 2.35 -3.45
C LEU A 37 8.15 1.15 -2.61
N SER A 38 8.55 1.15 -1.34
CA SER A 38 8.08 0.20 -0.34
C SER A 38 7.82 0.87 1.00
N LEU A 39 6.89 0.31 1.79
CA LEU A 39 6.58 0.73 3.15
C LEU A 39 6.90 -0.43 4.09
N ALA A 40 7.90 -0.27 4.94
CA ALA A 40 8.44 -1.34 5.79
C ALA A 40 8.21 -1.07 7.28
N PRO A 41 8.02 -2.10 8.12
CA PRO A 41 7.88 -1.95 9.58
C PRO A 41 9.10 -1.24 10.19
N LYS A 42 8.87 -0.21 11.02
CA LYS A 42 9.94 0.56 11.68
C LYS A 42 9.87 0.51 13.21
N SER A 43 8.73 0.78 13.82
CA SER A 43 8.60 0.70 15.29
C SER A 43 8.70 -0.76 15.76
N GLN A 44 9.19 -0.96 16.99
CA GLN A 44 9.33 -2.30 17.55
C GLN A 44 7.99 -3.06 17.55
N SER A 45 6.89 -2.35 17.86
CA SER A 45 5.53 -2.90 17.90
C SER A 45 5.09 -3.61 16.62
N VAL A 46 5.51 -3.12 15.44
CA VAL A 46 5.19 -3.75 14.14
C VAL A 46 6.30 -4.67 13.63
N ARG A 47 7.57 -4.38 13.96
CA ARG A 47 8.69 -5.29 13.64
C ARG A 47 8.58 -6.62 14.37
N ASP A 48 8.06 -6.59 15.60
CA ASP A 48 7.80 -7.79 16.36
C ASP A 48 6.78 -8.70 15.67
N LEU A 49 5.93 -8.17 14.77
CA LEU A 49 4.91 -8.93 14.03
C LEU A 49 5.42 -9.48 12.70
N THR A 50 6.60 -9.05 12.24
CA THR A 50 7.16 -9.49 10.95
C THR A 50 7.37 -11.00 10.93
N GLY A 51 6.74 -11.67 9.95
CA GLY A 51 6.83 -13.12 9.79
C GLY A 51 6.06 -13.92 10.83
N ARG A 52 5.24 -13.29 11.70
CA ARG A 52 4.31 -14.02 12.55
C ARG A 52 3.13 -14.51 11.74
N ASP A 53 2.84 -15.79 11.87
CA ASP A 53 1.66 -16.41 11.27
C ASP A 53 0.42 -16.16 12.14
N LEU A 54 -0.74 -16.01 11.52
CA LEU A 54 -2.03 -15.97 12.19
C LEU A 54 -2.65 -17.37 12.16
N GLU A 55 -2.98 -17.88 13.33
CA GLU A 55 -3.70 -19.16 13.47
C GLU A 55 -5.21 -18.97 13.24
N ASP A 56 -5.89 -20.02 12.78
CA ASP A 56 -7.35 -20.09 12.66
C ASP A 56 -8.02 -18.93 11.89
N VAL A 57 -7.41 -18.47 10.80
CA VAL A 57 -7.91 -17.34 9.98
C VAL A 57 -9.35 -17.57 9.49
N GLN A 58 -10.25 -16.73 9.98
CA GLN A 58 -11.66 -16.62 9.59
C GLN A 58 -11.89 -15.36 8.75
N TYR A 59 -13.13 -15.18 8.29
CA TYR A 59 -13.56 -14.08 7.41
C TYR A 59 -13.08 -12.69 7.85
N SER A 60 -13.14 -12.36 9.13
CA SER A 60 -12.77 -11.03 9.66
C SER A 60 -11.42 -10.99 10.37
N THR A 61 -10.67 -12.08 10.45
CA THR A 61 -9.45 -12.17 11.27
C THR A 61 -8.45 -11.08 10.94
N MET A 62 -8.14 -10.84 9.66
CA MET A 62 -7.18 -9.81 9.24
C MET A 62 -7.59 -8.41 9.68
N ARG A 63 -8.88 -8.10 9.60
CA ARG A 63 -9.43 -6.83 10.06
C ARG A 63 -9.35 -6.71 11.58
N ASP A 64 -9.76 -7.76 12.28
CA ASP A 64 -9.88 -7.77 13.73
C ASP A 64 -8.50 -7.63 14.39
N VAL A 65 -7.47 -8.34 13.89
CA VAL A 65 -6.10 -8.20 14.42
C VAL A 65 -5.53 -6.79 14.20
N ILE A 66 -5.86 -6.13 13.08
CA ILE A 66 -5.46 -4.73 12.84
C ILE A 66 -6.18 -3.81 13.83
N GLY A 67 -7.49 -3.95 13.96
CA GLY A 67 -8.31 -3.12 14.85
C GLY A 67 -7.91 -3.26 16.33
N ASP A 68 -7.76 -4.50 16.81
CA ASP A 68 -7.35 -4.80 18.17
C ASP A 68 -5.96 -4.24 18.47
N PHE A 69 -5.03 -4.35 17.52
CA PHE A 69 -3.69 -3.81 17.67
C PHE A 69 -3.72 -2.28 17.81
N PHE A 70 -4.40 -1.58 16.90
CA PHE A 70 -4.39 -0.11 16.87
C PHE A 70 -5.13 0.53 18.05
N ARG A 71 -6.05 -0.16 18.72
CA ARG A 71 -6.70 0.37 19.94
C ARG A 71 -5.73 0.59 21.10
N ALA A 72 -4.61 -0.12 21.11
CA ALA A 72 -3.63 -0.07 22.19
C ALA A 72 -2.25 0.44 21.74
N ASN A 73 -1.98 0.53 20.44
CA ASN A 73 -0.63 0.77 19.92
C ASN A 73 -0.61 1.83 18.81
N GLY A 74 0.37 2.72 18.87
CA GLY A 74 0.82 3.47 17.70
C GLY A 74 1.86 2.68 16.90
N THR A 75 2.06 3.05 15.64
CA THR A 75 3.02 2.43 14.73
C THR A 75 3.85 3.45 13.97
N GLU A 76 5.08 3.05 13.64
CA GLU A 76 5.89 3.73 12.64
C GLU A 76 6.25 2.77 11.52
N TYR A 77 6.17 3.27 10.29
CA TYR A 77 6.65 2.60 9.09
C TYR A 77 7.63 3.49 8.35
N GLU A 78 8.60 2.89 7.67
CA GLU A 78 9.55 3.59 6.83
C GLU A 78 9.13 3.49 5.36
N LEU A 79 8.89 4.65 4.73
CA LEU A 79 8.74 4.73 3.29
C LEU A 79 10.14 4.75 2.66
N ARG A 80 10.37 3.84 1.72
CA ARG A 80 11.67 3.62 1.08
C ARG A 80 11.53 3.66 -0.43
N ALA A 81 12.61 4.03 -1.12
CA ALA A 81 12.71 4.02 -2.57
C ALA A 81 13.90 3.16 -3.04
N GLN A 82 13.66 2.35 -4.08
CA GLN A 82 14.71 1.79 -4.93
C GLN A 82 14.72 2.59 -6.24
N LEU A 83 15.87 3.12 -6.64
CA LEU A 83 16.02 3.90 -7.86
C LEU A 83 16.38 2.98 -9.03
N CYS A 84 15.78 3.22 -10.19
CA CYS A 84 16.15 2.52 -11.41
C CYS A 84 17.57 2.94 -11.84
N THR A 85 18.52 2.01 -11.78
CA THR A 85 19.91 2.26 -12.19
C THR A 85 20.24 1.69 -13.57
N ASP A 86 19.48 0.70 -14.03
CA ASP A 86 19.68 0.03 -15.32
C ASP A 86 18.33 -0.48 -15.88
N LEU A 87 17.90 0.02 -17.03
CA LEU A 87 16.60 -0.33 -17.63
C LEU A 87 16.54 -1.75 -18.19
N GLU A 88 17.69 -2.40 -18.45
CA GLU A 88 17.70 -3.79 -18.92
C GLU A 88 17.33 -4.75 -17.79
N THR A 89 17.87 -4.52 -16.59
CA THR A 89 17.62 -5.35 -15.41
C THR A 89 16.49 -4.82 -14.52
N MET A 90 16.10 -3.55 -14.67
CA MET A 90 15.03 -2.88 -13.93
C MET A 90 13.96 -2.30 -14.87
N PRO A 91 13.29 -3.14 -15.68
CA PRO A 91 12.36 -2.66 -16.70
C PRO A 91 11.14 -1.97 -16.09
N VAL A 92 10.75 -0.85 -16.69
CA VAL A 92 9.54 -0.09 -16.30
C VAL A 92 8.26 -0.79 -16.76
N GLU A 93 8.31 -1.48 -17.89
CA GLU A 93 7.13 -2.13 -18.49
C GLU A 93 6.83 -3.51 -17.89
N ASP A 94 7.72 -4.06 -17.06
CA ASP A 94 7.52 -5.33 -16.36
C ASP A 94 7.60 -5.15 -14.83
N ALA A 95 6.44 -5.05 -14.20
CA ALA A 95 6.32 -4.88 -12.76
C ALA A 95 6.68 -6.16 -11.96
N ALA A 96 6.70 -7.33 -12.60
CA ALA A 96 7.00 -8.61 -11.94
C ALA A 96 8.50 -8.81 -11.70
N VAL A 97 9.36 -8.06 -12.39
CA VAL A 97 10.81 -8.09 -12.16
C VAL A 97 11.16 -7.43 -10.83
N LEU A 98 11.71 -8.22 -9.91
CA LEU A 98 12.30 -7.72 -8.67
C LEU A 98 13.60 -6.97 -8.98
N TRP A 99 13.79 -5.82 -8.34
CA TRP A 99 15.03 -5.05 -8.46
C TRP A 99 15.97 -5.47 -7.33
N GLU A 100 17.11 -6.07 -7.70
CA GLU A 100 18.11 -6.56 -6.75
C GLU A 100 18.60 -5.44 -5.83
N GLU A 101 18.57 -5.68 -4.51
CA GLU A 101 18.94 -4.69 -3.50
C GLU A 101 20.42 -4.30 -3.58
N GLU A 102 21.29 -5.20 -4.04
CA GLU A 102 22.71 -4.94 -4.25
C GLU A 102 22.94 -3.88 -5.35
N LYS A 103 22.08 -3.86 -6.38
CA LYS A 103 22.14 -2.91 -7.50
C LYS A 103 21.36 -1.62 -7.22
N SER A 104 20.29 -1.72 -6.43
CA SER A 104 19.50 -0.58 -5.98
C SER A 104 19.01 -0.81 -4.55
N PRO A 105 19.75 -0.36 -3.53
CA PRO A 105 19.35 -0.54 -2.14
C PRO A 105 18.12 0.30 -1.80
N HIS A 106 17.30 -0.19 -0.87
CA HIS A 106 16.19 0.58 -0.31
C HIS A 106 16.72 1.80 0.47
N ARG A 107 16.37 3.00 0.01
CA ARG A 107 16.71 4.27 0.68
C ARG A 107 15.51 4.81 1.43
N ALA A 108 15.65 5.04 2.73
CA ALA A 108 14.62 5.69 3.55
C ALA A 108 14.37 7.12 3.05
N ILE A 109 13.09 7.46 2.81
CA ILE A 109 12.68 8.79 2.33
C ILE A 109 11.66 9.47 3.24
N ALA A 110 10.89 8.71 4.03
CA ALA A 110 9.98 9.26 5.03
C ALA A 110 9.68 8.26 6.14
N THR A 111 9.11 8.74 7.24
CA THR A 111 8.50 7.91 8.29
C THR A 111 7.01 8.23 8.35
N LEU A 112 6.17 7.21 8.17
CA LEU A 112 4.74 7.29 8.39
C LEU A 112 4.47 6.89 9.84
N ARG A 113 3.67 7.70 10.54
CA ARG A 113 3.26 7.45 11.92
C ARG A 113 1.75 7.33 11.97
N PHE A 114 1.28 6.31 12.66
CA PHE A 114 -0.13 6.12 12.94
C PHE A 114 -0.29 6.03 14.46
N ASP A 115 -1.05 6.94 15.03
CA ASP A 115 -1.35 6.91 16.46
C ASP A 115 -2.35 5.80 16.79
N SER A 116 -2.45 5.47 18.09
CA SER A 116 -3.49 4.59 18.61
C SER A 116 -4.86 5.15 18.26
N GLN A 117 -5.74 4.30 17.72
CA GLN A 117 -7.07 4.66 17.23
C GLN A 117 -7.99 3.45 17.13
N ASP A 118 -9.29 3.67 16.95
CA ASP A 118 -10.22 2.62 16.50
C ASP A 118 -10.39 2.73 14.98
N PRO A 119 -9.57 2.04 14.17
CA PRO A 119 -9.55 2.25 12.72
C PRO A 119 -10.82 1.74 12.03
N TYR A 120 -11.66 0.98 12.75
CA TYR A 120 -12.84 0.32 12.23
C TYR A 120 -14.11 0.68 13.02
N SER A 121 -14.19 1.89 13.56
CA SER A 121 -15.43 2.42 14.13
C SER A 121 -16.55 2.40 13.06
N PRO A 122 -17.83 2.21 13.43
CA PRO A 122 -18.92 2.16 12.44
C PRO A 122 -18.96 3.37 11.48
N PRO A 123 -18.74 4.62 11.94
CA PRO A 123 -18.65 5.77 11.04
C PRO A 123 -17.49 5.67 10.04
N ARG A 124 -16.30 5.23 10.48
CA ARG A 124 -15.13 5.05 9.61
C ARG A 124 -15.32 3.96 8.57
N GLN A 125 -16.00 2.87 8.93
CA GLN A 125 -16.34 1.80 7.98
C GLN A 125 -17.18 2.34 6.84
N VAL A 126 -18.31 2.99 7.16
CA VAL A 126 -19.19 3.56 6.16
C VAL A 126 -18.43 4.58 5.31
N PHE A 127 -17.65 5.47 5.94
CA PHE A 127 -16.88 6.45 5.19
C PHE A 127 -15.83 5.82 4.26
N GLY A 128 -15.12 4.79 4.73
CA GLY A 128 -14.15 4.05 3.93
C GLY A 128 -14.77 3.31 2.75
N ASP A 129 -15.89 2.62 2.99
CA ASP A 129 -16.53 1.75 2.01
C ASP A 129 -17.34 2.55 0.98
N ASP A 130 -17.99 3.63 1.40
CA ASP A 130 -18.89 4.42 0.58
C ASP A 130 -18.25 5.67 -0.02
N VAL A 131 -17.34 6.33 0.70
CA VAL A 131 -16.84 7.66 0.31
C VAL A 131 -15.42 7.59 -0.25
N LEU A 132 -14.48 6.98 0.48
CA LEU A 132 -13.07 6.99 0.08
C LEU A 132 -12.84 6.31 -1.27
N SER A 133 -11.90 6.84 -2.05
CA SER A 133 -11.47 6.25 -3.33
C SER A 133 -9.96 6.32 -3.43
N PHE A 134 -9.32 5.18 -3.71
CA PHE A 134 -7.89 5.13 -3.93
C PHE A 134 -7.62 4.98 -5.42
N ASN A 135 -6.83 5.87 -6.02
CA ASN A 135 -6.38 5.74 -7.41
C ASN A 135 -4.88 6.06 -7.46
N PRO A 136 -4.02 5.17 -7.98
CA PRO A 136 -2.58 5.42 -8.06
C PRO A 136 -2.21 6.65 -8.91
N TRP A 137 -3.14 7.16 -9.74
CA TRP A 137 -2.98 8.39 -10.50
C TRP A 137 -3.40 9.66 -9.74
N ASN A 138 -3.92 9.53 -8.51
CA ASN A 138 -4.16 10.65 -7.62
C ASN A 138 -2.85 11.04 -6.92
N GLY A 139 -2.06 11.92 -7.56
CA GLY A 139 -0.77 12.34 -7.06
C GLY A 139 -0.15 13.46 -7.89
N VAL A 140 1.07 13.85 -7.52
CA VAL A 140 1.83 14.90 -8.21
C VAL A 140 2.54 14.35 -9.45
N GLU A 141 2.78 15.21 -10.44
CA GLU A 141 3.46 14.81 -11.69
C GLU A 141 4.85 14.22 -11.45
N ALA A 142 5.55 14.70 -10.42
CA ALA A 142 6.86 14.17 -10.01
C ALA A 142 6.81 12.69 -9.61
N HIS A 143 5.64 12.15 -9.25
CA HIS A 143 5.39 10.76 -8.85
C HIS A 143 4.49 10.00 -9.82
N ARG A 144 4.39 10.46 -11.07
CA ARG A 144 3.51 9.87 -12.09
C ARG A 144 3.73 8.36 -12.23
N PRO A 145 2.68 7.53 -12.14
CA PRO A 145 2.73 6.10 -12.45
C PRO A 145 3.31 5.76 -13.83
N LEU A 146 4.11 4.70 -13.92
CA LEU A 146 4.75 4.26 -15.17
C LEU A 146 4.44 2.79 -15.51
N GLY A 147 4.66 2.43 -16.79
CA GLY A 147 4.44 1.08 -17.30
C GLY A 147 2.99 0.82 -17.76
N GLY A 148 2.82 -0.20 -18.60
CA GLY A 148 1.53 -0.59 -19.18
C GLY A 148 0.46 -0.88 -18.13
N ILE A 149 0.82 -1.61 -17.07
CA ILE A 149 -0.12 -1.94 -15.99
C ILE A 149 -0.67 -0.68 -15.31
N MET A 150 0.17 0.33 -15.06
CA MET A 150 -0.28 1.59 -14.46
C MET A 150 -1.17 2.39 -15.40
N ARG A 151 -0.87 2.44 -16.70
CA ARG A 151 -1.73 3.10 -17.70
C ARG A 151 -3.14 2.49 -17.71
N ILE A 152 -3.25 1.17 -17.60
CA ILE A 152 -4.53 0.46 -17.49
C ILE A 152 -5.25 0.81 -16.18
N ARG A 153 -4.52 0.82 -15.05
CA ARG A 153 -5.07 1.16 -13.72
C ARG A 153 -5.72 2.54 -13.70
N ARG A 154 -5.25 3.50 -14.49
CA ARG A 154 -5.88 4.84 -14.57
C ARG A 154 -7.37 4.76 -14.88
N ALA A 155 -7.70 4.08 -15.98
CA ALA A 155 -9.08 3.98 -16.46
C ALA A 155 -9.89 2.98 -15.61
N ALA A 156 -9.27 1.87 -15.17
CA ALA A 156 -9.95 0.85 -14.38
C ALA A 156 -10.41 1.38 -13.01
N TYR A 157 -9.53 2.07 -12.29
CA TYR A 157 -9.87 2.63 -10.97
C TYR A 157 -10.88 3.77 -11.08
N GLU A 158 -10.77 4.62 -12.10
CA GLU A 158 -11.73 5.70 -12.33
C GLU A 158 -13.14 5.17 -12.59
N ARG A 159 -13.27 4.16 -13.46
CA ARG A 159 -14.55 3.50 -13.74
C ARG A 159 -15.12 2.79 -12.52
N SER A 160 -14.27 2.07 -11.77
CA SER A 160 -14.68 1.37 -10.55
C SER A 160 -15.22 2.33 -9.49
N SER A 161 -14.47 3.40 -9.19
CA SER A 161 -14.89 4.43 -8.24
C SER A 161 -16.18 5.10 -8.68
N THR A 162 -16.27 5.55 -9.94
CA THR A 162 -17.50 6.18 -10.49
C THR A 162 -18.71 5.26 -10.37
N TYR A 163 -18.54 3.98 -10.69
CA TYR A 163 -19.63 3.00 -10.59
C TYR A 163 -20.07 2.79 -9.14
N ARG A 164 -19.14 2.56 -8.21
CA ARG A 164 -19.45 2.36 -6.79
C ARG A 164 -20.18 3.55 -6.19
N HIS A 165 -19.71 4.77 -6.47
CA HIS A 165 -20.36 6.00 -6.02
C HIS A 165 -21.79 6.14 -6.55
N ALA A 166 -22.00 5.83 -7.83
CA ALA A 166 -23.35 5.85 -8.42
C ALA A 166 -24.28 4.78 -7.82
N GLN A 167 -23.77 3.58 -7.54
CA GLN A 167 -24.58 2.50 -6.95
C GLN A 167 -24.91 2.73 -5.47
N ASN A 168 -23.99 3.35 -4.74
CA ASN A 168 -24.19 3.64 -3.31
C ASN A 168 -24.97 4.96 -3.08
N ASP A 169 -25.32 5.69 -4.15
CA ASP A 169 -25.91 7.03 -4.11
C ASP A 169 -25.08 8.01 -3.26
N ARG A 170 -23.76 8.01 -3.52
CA ARG A 170 -22.79 8.85 -2.80
C ARG A 170 -22.00 9.71 -3.78
N PRO A 171 -21.81 11.00 -3.46
CA PRO A 171 -20.89 11.83 -4.24
C PRO A 171 -19.45 11.39 -3.99
N ARG A 172 -18.64 11.37 -5.04
CA ARG A 172 -17.19 11.22 -4.90
C ARG A 172 -16.59 12.50 -4.33
N THR A 173 -15.98 12.40 -3.16
CA THR A 173 -15.26 13.51 -2.50
C THR A 173 -13.89 13.04 -2.02
N GLU A 174 -12.88 13.90 -2.13
CA GLU A 174 -11.54 13.63 -1.60
C GLU A 174 -11.35 14.41 -0.29
N PRO A 175 -10.95 13.76 0.82
CA PRO A 175 -10.71 14.45 2.09
C PRO A 175 -9.56 15.46 1.92
N GLN A 176 -9.75 16.68 2.44
CA GLN A 176 -8.78 17.77 2.41
C GLN A 176 -8.12 18.00 3.77
N ALA A 177 -8.76 17.55 4.85
CA ALA A 177 -8.26 17.62 6.21
C ALA A 177 -8.64 16.37 7.02
N LEU A 178 -7.94 16.16 8.14
CA LEU A 178 -8.25 15.05 9.05
C LEU A 178 -9.69 15.12 9.60
N SER A 179 -10.21 16.33 9.80
CA SER A 179 -11.60 16.56 10.24
C SER A 179 -12.67 16.12 9.25
N ASP A 180 -12.30 15.82 8.00
CA ASP A 180 -13.23 15.28 7.00
C ASP A 180 -13.46 13.77 7.18
N ILE A 181 -12.61 13.11 7.96
CA ILE A 181 -12.71 11.69 8.28
C ILE A 181 -13.42 11.57 9.62
N PRO A 182 -14.52 10.80 9.72
CA PRO A 182 -15.24 10.65 10.98
C PRO A 182 -14.40 9.88 12.00
N ASP A 183 -14.66 10.13 13.28
CA ASP A 183 -14.10 9.36 14.39
C ASP A 183 -14.66 7.94 14.44
#